data_AF-A0A7W4VR86-F1
#
_entry.id   AF-A0A7W4VR86-F1
#
_cell.length_a   1.000
_cell.length_b   1.000
_cell.length_c   1.000
_cell.angle_alpha   90.00
_cell.angle_beta   90.00
_cell.angle_gamma   90.00
#
_symmetry.space_group_name_H-M   'P 1'
#
loop_
_entity.id
_entity.type
_entity.pdbx_description
1 polymer ?
#
loop_
_entity_poly.entity_id
_entity_poly.type
_entity_poly.pdbx_seq_one_letter_code
_entity_poly.pdbx_strand_id
1 'polypeptide(L)'
;MADTKHAPHGGYSPDMDGRTHEATYSGFIQFAEISTAVVICFVLALAVGGIKHGWLTAIFGVVLSLAAGGLGAMAPSIGVRAPAAVGVLLLLALVFY
;
A
#
# COMPACT_ATOMS: atom_id res chain seq x y z
N MET A 1 -7.79 -22.09 19.41
CA MET A 1 -6.84 -21.18 20.08
C MET A 1 -5.46 -21.63 19.69
N ALA A 2 -4.56 -20.74 19.29
CA ALA A 2 -3.19 -21.11 18.92
C ALA A 2 -2.48 -21.66 20.16
N ASP A 3 -1.87 -22.84 20.02
CA ASP A 3 -1.09 -23.51 21.08
C ASP A 3 0.19 -22.69 21.34
N THR A 4 0.38 -22.23 22.57
CA THR A 4 1.49 -21.36 22.98
C THR A 4 2.66 -22.12 23.60
N LYS A 5 2.73 -23.44 23.48
CA LYS A 5 3.91 -24.23 23.84
C LYS A 5 5.04 -24.09 22.81
N HIS A 6 5.57 -22.89 22.61
CA HIS A 6 6.80 -22.68 21.85
C HIS A 6 7.99 -22.53 22.80
N ALA A 7 8.91 -23.50 22.72
CA ALA A 7 10.28 -23.30 23.18
C ALA A 7 10.87 -22.09 22.43
N PRO A 8 11.69 -21.24 23.08
CA PRO A 8 12.15 -19.95 22.54
C PRO A 8 13.03 -20.03 21.27
N HIS A 9 13.30 -21.24 20.77
CA HIS A 9 14.10 -21.53 19.58
C HIS A 9 13.43 -22.53 18.61
N GLY A 10 12.14 -22.82 18.78
CA GLY A 10 11.40 -23.75 17.93
C GLY A 10 10.95 -23.08 16.65
N GLY A 11 11.54 -23.44 15.52
CA GLY A 11 11.00 -23.10 14.20
C GLY A 11 9.59 -23.62 13.99
N TYR A 12 9.08 -23.48 12.77
CA TYR A 12 7.76 -24.00 12.39
C TYR A 12 7.61 -25.49 12.74
N SER A 13 6.40 -25.89 13.18
CA SER A 13 6.08 -27.30 13.45
C SER A 13 6.43 -28.15 12.22
N PRO A 14 6.99 -29.36 12.38
CA PRO A 14 7.34 -30.24 11.25
C PRO A 14 6.17 -30.49 10.28
N ASP A 15 4.93 -30.45 10.79
CA ASP A 15 3.71 -30.66 10.02
C ASP A 15 3.24 -29.41 9.26
N MET A 16 3.85 -28.24 9.52
CA MET A 16 3.47 -26.98 8.91
C MET A 16 4.37 -26.63 7.73
N ASP A 17 3.77 -26.33 6.58
CA ASP A 17 4.48 -25.78 5.42
C ASP A 17 4.89 -24.32 5.67
N GLY A 18 6.04 -24.16 6.33
CA GLY A 18 6.62 -22.85 6.62
C GLY A 18 6.91 -22.03 5.36
N ARG A 19 7.23 -22.65 4.22
CA ARG A 19 7.52 -21.91 2.98
C ARG A 19 6.28 -21.21 2.47
N THR A 20 5.15 -21.91 2.44
CA THR A 20 3.88 -21.31 2.02
C THR A 20 3.44 -20.22 2.98
N HIS A 21 3.64 -20.41 4.29
CA HIS A 21 3.33 -19.40 5.30
C HIS A 21 4.13 -18.10 5.08
N GLU A 22 5.44 -18.21 4.88
CA GLU A 22 6.31 -17.05 4.61
C GLU A 22 5.97 -16.36 3.28
N ALA A 23 5.61 -17.13 2.25
CA ALA A 23 5.19 -16.56 0.97
C ALA A 23 3.90 -15.74 1.10
N THR A 24 2.91 -16.25 1.84
CA THR A 24 1.68 -15.49 2.13
C THR A 24 1.96 -14.27 2.99
N TYR A 25 2.79 -14.40 4.03
CA TYR A 25 3.16 -13.27 4.89
C TYR A 25 3.83 -12.15 4.09
N SER A 26 4.81 -12.51 3.23
CA SER A 26 5.49 -11.54 2.37
C SER A 26 4.52 -10.82 1.43
N GLY A 27 3.60 -11.56 0.81
CA GLY A 27 2.56 -10.99 -0.05
C GLY A 27 1.59 -10.08 0.70
N PHE A 28 1.20 -10.45 1.93
CA PHE A 28 0.35 -9.63 2.79
C PHE A 28 1.02 -8.30 3.16
N ILE A 29 2.30 -8.33 3.55
CA ILE A 29 3.06 -7.12 3.88
C ILE A 29 3.13 -6.19 2.67
N GLN A 30 3.49 -6.72 1.49
CA GLN A 30 3.55 -5.93 0.26
C GLN A 30 2.19 -5.29 -0.07
N PHE A 31 1.09 -6.07 0.03
CA PHE A 31 -0.25 -5.56 -0.19
C PHE A 31 -0.60 -4.44 0.80
N ALA A 32 -0.38 -4.65 2.10
CA ALA A 32 -0.68 -3.69 3.15
C ALA A 32 0.08 -2.37 2.96
N GLU A 33 1.36 -2.43 2.61
CA GLU A 33 2.18 -1.24 2.32
C GLU A 33 1.63 -0.45 1.12
N ILE A 34 1.35 -1.14 0.01
CA ILE A 34 0.81 -0.53 -1.21
C ILE A 34 -0.56 0.09 -0.94
N SER A 35 -1.48 -0.64 -0.31
CA SER A 35 -2.81 -0.16 0.02
C SER A 35 -2.77 1.04 0.95
N THR A 36 -1.85 1.05 1.93
CA THR A 36 -1.66 2.20 2.82
C THR A 36 -1.27 3.45 2.02
N ALA A 37 -0.32 3.33 1.09
CA ALA A 37 0.08 4.44 0.23
C ALA A 37 -1.08 4.94 -0.67
N VAL A 38 -1.92 4.04 -1.19
CA VAL A 38 -3.12 4.41 -1.97
C VAL A 38 -4.12 5.18 -1.11
N VAL A 39 -4.39 4.73 0.13
CA VAL A 39 -5.30 5.43 1.04
C VAL A 39 -4.78 6.83 1.38
N ILE A 40 -3.47 6.99 1.58
CA ILE A 40 -2.86 8.32 1.74
C ILE A 40 -3.13 9.20 0.52
N CYS A 41 -3.01 8.66 -0.70
CA CYS A 41 -3.36 9.40 -1.91
C CYS A 41 -4.82 9.83 -1.94
N PHE A 42 -5.76 9.02 -1.43
CA PHE A 42 -7.17 9.40 -1.36
C PHE A 42 -7.39 10.56 -0.42
N VAL A 43 -6.76 10.54 0.77
CA VAL A 43 -6.83 11.65 1.73
C VAL A 43 -6.26 12.93 1.12
N LEU A 44 -5.13 12.84 0.42
CA LEU A 44 -4.53 13.99 -0.27
C LEU A 44 -5.41 14.51 -1.42
N ALA A 45 -5.99 13.62 -2.22
CA ALA A 45 -6.91 14.00 -3.28
C ALA A 45 -8.15 14.73 -2.72
N LEU A 46 -8.72 14.22 -1.62
CA LEU A 46 -9.82 14.90 -0.92
C LEU A 46 -9.39 16.26 -0.38
N ALA A 47 -8.16 16.40 0.12
CA ALA A 47 -7.63 17.70 0.54
C ALA A 47 -7.50 18.68 -0.65
N VAL A 48 -6.99 18.23 -1.80
CA VAL A 48 -6.91 19.04 -3.03
C VAL A 48 -8.32 19.48 -3.47
N GLY A 49 -9.28 18.56 -3.52
CA GLY A 49 -10.66 18.87 -3.90
C GLY A 49 -11.37 19.80 -2.90
N GLY A 50 -11.24 19.52 -1.61
CA GLY A 50 -11.96 20.22 -0.55
C GLY A 50 -11.37 21.60 -0.20
N ILE A 51 -10.04 21.73 -0.17
CA ILE A 51 -9.36 22.97 0.23
C ILE A 51 -9.11 23.88 -0.97
N LYS A 52 -8.72 23.30 -2.12
CA LYS A 52 -8.34 24.05 -3.32
C LYS A 52 -9.42 24.07 -4.39
N HIS A 53 -10.58 23.45 -4.15
CA HIS A 53 -11.67 23.29 -5.11
C HIS A 53 -11.28 22.57 -6.43
N GLY A 54 -10.12 21.88 -6.45
CA GLY A 54 -9.56 21.18 -7.60
C GLY A 54 -10.16 19.78 -7.81
N TRP A 55 -11.48 19.67 -7.91
CA TRP A 55 -12.18 18.38 -7.91
C TRP A 55 -11.82 17.46 -9.08
N LEU A 56 -11.56 18.00 -10.27
CA LEU A 56 -11.11 17.19 -11.41
C LEU A 56 -9.73 16.58 -11.15
N THR A 57 -8.81 17.36 -10.58
CA THR A 57 -7.48 16.88 -10.18
C THR A 57 -7.57 15.84 -9.07
N ALA A 58 -8.49 16.00 -8.12
CA ALA A 58 -8.75 15.03 -7.07
C ALA A 58 -9.24 13.68 -7.63
N ILE A 59 -10.25 13.69 -8.52
CA ILE A 59 -10.76 12.47 -9.17
C ILE A 59 -9.65 11.77 -9.95
N PHE A 60 -8.88 12.53 -10.73
CA PHE A 60 -7.74 11.99 -11.46
C PHE A 60 -6.70 11.36 -10.53
N GLY A 61 -6.39 12.02 -9.40
CA GLY A 61 -5.48 11.50 -8.38
C GLY A 61 -5.92 10.16 -7.78
N VAL A 62 -7.21 10.00 -7.49
CA VAL A 62 -7.76 8.74 -6.99
C VAL A 62 -7.58 7.63 -8.02
N VAL A 63 -7.99 7.84 -9.27
CA VAL A 63 -7.86 6.85 -10.34
C VAL A 63 -6.39 6.50 -10.61
N LEU A 64 -5.51 7.51 -10.65
CA LEU A 64 -4.09 7.32 -10.87
C LEU A 64 -3.44 6.53 -9.73
N SER A 65 -3.80 6.82 -8.47
CA SER A 65 -3.26 6.08 -7.32
C SER A 65 -3.71 4.62 -7.29
N LEU A 66 -4.94 4.32 -7.71
CA LEU A 66 -5.43 2.94 -7.88
C LEU A 66 -4.64 2.19 -8.97
N ALA A 67 -4.46 2.81 -10.13
CA ALA A 67 -3.66 2.24 -11.20
C ALA A 67 -2.19 2.02 -10.78
N ALA A 68 -1.60 3.00 -10.10
CA ALA A 68 -0.24 2.90 -9.57
C ALA A 68 -0.11 1.81 -8.49
N GLY A 69 -1.09 1.67 -7.60
CA GLY A 69 -1.16 0.59 -6.61
C GLY A 69 -1.23 -0.79 -7.27
N GLY A 70 -2.08 -0.96 -8.29
CA GLY A 70 -2.16 -2.18 -9.07
C GLY A 70 -0.85 -2.53 -9.77
N LEU A 71 -0.21 -1.55 -10.41
CA LEU A 71 1.12 -1.73 -11.03
C LEU A 71 2.19 -2.08 -10.00
N GLY A 72 2.19 -1.43 -8.83
CA GLY A 72 3.10 -1.74 -7.73
C GLY A 72 2.93 -3.15 -7.18
N ALA A 73 1.70 -3.68 -7.19
CA ALA A 73 1.42 -5.06 -6.79
C ALA A 73 1.93 -6.08 -7.82
N MET A 74 1.87 -5.76 -9.12
CA MET A 74 2.35 -6.64 -10.19
C MET A 74 3.86 -6.57 -10.42
N ALA A 75 4.51 -5.47 -10.03
CA ALA A 75 5.95 -5.23 -10.22
C ALA A 75 6.64 -4.98 -8.86
N PRO A 76 7.15 -6.04 -8.19
CA PRO A 76 7.81 -5.92 -6.89
C PRO A 76 9.04 -4.98 -6.88
N SER A 77 9.68 -4.80 -8.04
CA SER A 77 10.81 -3.86 -8.19
C SER A 77 10.42 -2.40 -7.95
N ILE A 78 9.14 -2.06 -8.16
CA ILE A 78 8.59 -0.72 -7.94
C ILE A 78 7.79 -0.67 -6.64
N GLY A 79 6.92 -1.68 -6.40
CA GLY A 79 6.20 -1.84 -5.14
C GLY A 79 5.45 -0.58 -4.70
N VAL A 80 5.59 -0.23 -3.42
CA VAL A 80 4.97 0.96 -2.79
C VAL A 80 5.42 2.29 -3.43
N ARG A 81 6.54 2.32 -4.15
CA ARG A 81 7.06 3.56 -4.77
C ARG A 81 6.11 4.10 -5.84
N ALA A 82 5.36 3.22 -6.51
CA ALA A 82 4.40 3.61 -7.54
C ALA A 82 3.29 4.52 -6.97
N PRO A 83 2.47 4.08 -6.00
CA PRO A 83 1.47 4.97 -5.38
C PRO A 83 2.13 6.11 -4.59
N ALA A 84 3.31 5.93 -4.00
CA ALA A 84 4.01 7.01 -3.31
C ALA A 84 4.34 8.19 -4.24
N ALA A 85 4.74 7.94 -5.49
CA ALA A 85 4.97 8.99 -6.48
C ALA A 85 3.69 9.80 -6.76
N VAL A 86 2.53 9.14 -6.82
CA VAL A 86 1.23 9.83 -6.95
C VAL A 86 0.94 10.68 -5.72
N GLY A 87 1.25 10.17 -4.52
CA GLY A 87 1.15 10.93 -3.28
C GLY A 87 2.00 12.20 -3.29
N VAL A 88 3.24 12.14 -3.80
CA VAL A 88 4.10 13.33 -3.97
C VAL A 88 3.47 14.34 -4.93
N LEU A 89 2.94 13.89 -6.08
CA LEU A 89 2.27 14.79 -7.02
C LEU A 89 1.04 15.47 -6.40
N LEU A 90 0.24 14.74 -5.62
CA LEU A 90 -0.92 15.28 -4.92
C LEU A 90 -0.53 16.25 -3.80
N LEU A 91 0.56 16.00 -3.10
CA LEU A 91 1.13 16.95 -2.13
C LEU A 91 1.57 18.24 -2.84
N LEU A 92 2.27 18.14 -3.96
CA LEU A 92 2.67 19.29 -4.76
C LEU A 92 1.44 20.06 -5.26
N ALA A 93 0.41 19.36 -5.75
CA ALA A 93 -0.86 19.99 -6.11
C ALA A 93 -1.47 20.71 -4.90
N LEU A 94 -1.53 20.09 -3.72
CA LEU A 94 -2.09 20.72 -2.54
C LEU A 94 -1.32 22.00 -2.13
N VAL A 95 -0.01 22.04 -2.31
CA VAL A 95 0.82 23.21 -1.97
C VAL A 95 0.70 24.33 -3.01
N PHE A 96 0.69 24.01 -4.30
CA PHE A 96 0.87 24.98 -5.38
C PHE A 96 -0.37 25.29 -6.23
N TYR A 97 -1.45 24.52 -6.08
CA TYR A 97 -2.73 24.80 -6.73
C TYR A 97 -3.43 25.97 -6.04
#